data_AF-A0A925C2Y3-F1
#
_entry.id   AF-A0A925C2Y3-F1
#
_cell.length_a   1.000
_cell.length_b   1.000
_cell.length_c   1.000
_cell.angle_alpha   90.00
_cell.angle_beta   90.00
_cell.angle_gamma   90.00
#
_symmetry.space_group_name_H-M   'P 1'
#
loop_
_entity.id
_entity.type
_entity.pdbx_description
1 polymer ?
#
loop_
_entity_poly.entity_id
_entity_poly.type
_entity_poly.pdbx_seq_one_letter_code
_entity_poly.pdbx_strand_id
1 'polypeptide(L)'
;MISNAQRALWTFLIYALVAPFFAALAVLVLIALTWTFNLTSLLPVEVTSLGEVALAVFVWSIVPAVLTALALAGVVWRTGGFNWLLAVVVAIIAFAIAAMVLPLDLDHARPYLAFLAGIVALMVRQALVQADIIVE
;
A
#
# COMPACT_ATOMS: atom_id res chain seq x y z
N MET A 1 -11.48 -10.12 25.37
CA MET A 1 -10.28 -10.47 24.57
C MET A 1 -10.69 -10.53 23.11
N ILE A 2 -9.97 -9.85 22.22
CA ILE A 2 -10.27 -9.86 20.77
C ILE A 2 -9.83 -11.21 20.19
N SER A 3 -10.72 -11.90 19.46
CA SER A 3 -10.40 -13.18 18.82
C SER A 3 -9.46 -12.99 17.61
N ASN A 4 -8.64 -13.99 17.28
CA ASN A 4 -7.75 -13.92 16.13
C ASN A 4 -8.50 -13.73 14.80
N ALA A 5 -9.73 -14.27 14.70
CA ALA A 5 -10.60 -14.05 13.55
C ALA A 5 -11.00 -12.57 13.42
N GLN A 6 -11.34 -11.91 14.54
CA GLN A 6 -11.64 -10.48 14.54
C GLN A 6 -10.40 -9.64 14.22
N ARG A 7 -9.22 -9.99 14.75
CA ARG A 7 -7.95 -9.33 14.38
C ARG A 7 -7.65 -9.44 12.89
N ALA A 8 -7.86 -10.62 12.31
CA ALA A 8 -7.67 -10.88 10.88
C ALA A 8 -8.63 -10.06 10.03
N LEU A 9 -9.91 -9.99 10.40
CA LEU A 9 -10.91 -9.16 9.72
C LEU A 9 -10.51 -7.68 9.74
N TRP A 10 -10.12 -7.14 10.90
CA TRP A 10 -9.68 -5.76 11.01
C TRP A 10 -8.41 -5.48 10.21
N THR A 11 -7.45 -6.41 10.24
CA THR A 11 -6.24 -6.33 9.41
C THR A 11 -6.61 -6.29 7.93
N PHE A 12 -7.52 -7.16 7.49
CA PHE A 12 -8.00 -7.17 6.11
C PHE A 12 -8.62 -5.83 5.71
N LEU A 13 -9.61 -5.36 6.48
CA LEU A 13 -10.33 -4.12 6.19
C LEU A 13 -9.41 -2.91 6.15
N ILE A 14 -8.49 -2.80 7.12
CA ILE A 14 -7.57 -1.69 7.21
C ILE A 14 -6.59 -1.71 6.04
N TYR A 15 -5.97 -2.85 5.70
CA TYR A 15 -5.11 -2.91 4.52
C TYR A 15 -5.87 -2.64 3.22
N ALA A 16 -7.05 -3.23 3.05
CA ALA A 16 -7.83 -3.11 1.82
C ALA A 16 -8.37 -1.69 1.57
N LEU A 17 -8.64 -0.91 2.62
CA LEU A 17 -9.23 0.43 2.51
C LEU A 17 -8.22 1.56 2.71
N VAL A 18 -7.35 1.40 3.71
CA VAL A 18 -6.47 2.47 4.17
C VAL A 18 -5.16 2.50 3.36
N ALA A 19 -4.65 1.35 2.92
CA ALA A 19 -3.44 1.31 2.10
C ALA A 19 -3.61 2.03 0.74
N PRO A 20 -4.71 1.84 -0.02
CA PRO A 20 -4.94 2.59 -1.25
C PRO A 20 -5.03 4.10 -1.05
N PHE A 21 -5.66 4.54 0.04
CA PHE A 21 -5.71 5.96 0.40
C PHE A 21 -4.31 6.52 0.65
N PHE A 22 -3.48 5.85 1.44
CA PHE A 22 -2.10 6.29 1.70
C PHE A 22 -1.23 6.23 0.45
N ALA A 23 -1.41 5.24 -0.43
CA ALA A 23 -0.69 5.19 -1.71
C ALA A 23 -1.02 6.41 -2.57
N ALA A 24 -2.31 6.74 -2.74
CA ALA A 24 -2.75 7.91 -3.47
C ALA A 24 -2.24 9.22 -2.86
N LEU A 25 -2.33 9.35 -1.53
CA LEU A 25 -1.83 10.51 -0.81
C LEU A 25 -0.30 10.66 -0.96
N ALA A 26 0.45 9.57 -0.85
CA ALA A 26 1.90 9.60 -0.99
C ALA A 26 2.31 10.02 -2.41
N VAL A 27 1.67 9.50 -3.44
CA VAL A 27 1.93 9.93 -4.83
C VAL A 27 1.53 11.39 -5.04
N LEU A 28 0.39 11.83 -4.52
CA LEU A 28 -0.04 13.23 -4.60
C LEU A 28 0.97 14.17 -3.93
N VAL A 29 1.44 13.83 -2.72
CA VAL A 29 2.46 14.61 -2.01
C VAL A 29 3.76 14.65 -2.80
N LEU A 30 4.22 13.52 -3.35
CA LEU A 30 5.43 13.48 -4.18
C LEU A 30 5.32 14.41 -5.40
N ILE A 31 4.20 14.37 -6.12
CA ILE A 31 3.99 15.25 -7.28
C ILE A 31 3.89 16.72 -6.85
N ALA A 32 3.17 17.03 -5.77
CA ALA A 32 3.08 18.40 -5.26
C ALA A 32 4.45 18.96 -4.86
N LEU A 33 5.32 18.13 -4.28
CA LEU A 33 6.70 18.50 -3.97
C LEU A 33 7.52 18.75 -5.23
N THR A 34 7.41 17.92 -6.28
CA THR A 34 8.15 18.18 -7.53
C THR A 34 7.73 19.50 -8.17
N TRP A 35 6.46 19.88 -8.10
CA TRP A 35 5.99 21.17 -8.58
C TRP A 35 6.56 22.33 -7.76
N THR A 36 6.53 22.21 -6.43
CA THR A 36 7.00 23.24 -5.49
C THR A 36 8.50 23.53 -5.66
N PHE A 37 9.30 22.49 -5.92
CA PHE A 37 10.76 22.61 -6.07
C PHE A 37 11.24 22.69 -7.53
N ASN A 38 10.32 22.82 -8.50
CA ASN A 38 10.62 22.85 -9.94
C ASN A 38 11.43 21.63 -10.43
N LEU A 39 11.09 20.45 -9.90
CA LEU A 39 11.69 19.14 -10.21
C LEU A 39 10.76 18.29 -11.10
N THR A 40 9.88 18.92 -11.88
CA THR A 40 8.90 18.23 -12.73
C THR A 40 9.55 17.33 -13.78
N SER A 41 10.78 17.65 -14.21
CA SER A 41 11.59 16.80 -15.11
C SER A 41 11.95 15.43 -14.54
N LEU A 42 11.79 15.22 -13.22
CA LEU A 42 12.00 13.92 -12.57
C LEU A 42 10.76 13.02 -12.65
N LEU A 43 9.59 13.55 -13.02
CA LEU A 43 8.39 12.75 -13.16
C LEU A 43 8.47 11.91 -14.44
N PRO A 44 8.17 10.61 -14.39
CA PRO A 44 8.23 9.72 -15.56
C PRO A 44 7.10 9.98 -16.55
N VAL A 45 6.07 10.73 -16.17
CA VAL A 45 4.89 11.04 -16.97
C VAL A 45 4.50 12.49 -16.72
N GLU A 46 4.03 13.17 -17.77
CA GLU A 46 3.46 14.51 -17.64
C GLU A 46 2.16 14.46 -16.84
N VAL A 47 2.10 15.22 -15.74
CA VAL A 47 0.94 15.28 -14.85
C VAL A 47 0.15 16.56 -15.13
N THR A 48 -1.03 16.42 -15.70
CA THR A 48 -1.93 17.54 -16.04
C THR A 48 -2.90 17.88 -14.90
N SER A 49 -3.27 16.90 -14.07
CA SER A 49 -4.23 17.06 -12.97
C SER A 49 -3.86 16.19 -11.75
N LEU A 50 -3.60 16.83 -10.60
CA LEU A 50 -3.28 16.12 -9.35
C LEU A 50 -4.41 15.23 -8.87
N GLY A 51 -5.65 15.69 -9.01
CA GLY A 51 -6.84 14.97 -8.56
C GLY A 51 -7.06 13.69 -9.36
N GLU A 52 -6.90 13.76 -10.68
CA GLU A 52 -7.04 12.59 -11.56
C GLU A 52 -5.96 11.55 -11.28
N VAL A 53 -4.70 11.97 -11.10
CA VAL A 53 -3.62 11.04 -10.77
C VAL A 53 -3.84 10.38 -9.41
N ALA A 54 -4.24 11.14 -8.39
CA ALA A 54 -4.54 10.57 -7.08
C ALA A 54 -5.68 9.55 -7.13
N LEU A 55 -6.75 9.84 -7.88
CA LEU A 55 -7.85 8.90 -8.10
C LEU A 55 -7.38 7.65 -8.84
N ALA A 56 -6.56 7.80 -9.89
CA ALA A 56 -6.01 6.68 -10.64
C ALA A 56 -5.14 5.77 -9.73
N VAL A 57 -4.26 6.35 -8.91
CA VAL A 57 -3.44 5.61 -7.95
C VAL A 57 -4.30 4.92 -6.90
N PHE A 58 -5.33 5.60 -6.37
CA PHE A 58 -6.26 5.02 -5.41
C PHE A 58 -6.93 3.78 -5.99
N VAL A 59 -7.58 3.91 -7.16
CA VAL A 59 -8.29 2.81 -7.82
C VAL A 59 -7.35 1.66 -8.13
N TRP A 60 -6.15 1.97 -8.62
CA TRP A 60 -5.22 0.96 -9.07
C TRP A 60 -4.58 0.18 -7.92
N SER A 61 -4.26 0.87 -6.82
CA SER A 61 -3.65 0.25 -5.64
C SER A 61 -4.59 -0.68 -4.86
N ILE A 62 -5.89 -0.70 -5.17
CA ILE A 62 -6.86 -1.63 -4.56
C ILE A 62 -6.42 -3.08 -4.74
N VAL A 63 -6.01 -3.49 -5.94
CA VAL A 63 -5.65 -4.89 -6.23
C VAL A 63 -4.47 -5.36 -5.37
N PRO A 64 -3.30 -4.70 -5.39
CA PRO A 64 -2.19 -5.12 -4.54
C PRO A 64 -2.50 -4.95 -3.05
N ALA A 65 -3.30 -3.96 -2.64
CA ALA A 65 -3.72 -3.80 -1.25
C ALA A 65 -4.58 -4.97 -0.76
N VAL A 66 -5.54 -5.43 -1.57
CA VAL A 66 -6.39 -6.58 -1.25
C VAL A 66 -5.57 -7.88 -1.19
N LEU A 67 -4.64 -8.09 -2.13
CA LEU A 67 -3.74 -9.26 -2.08
C LEU A 67 -2.89 -9.26 -0.79
N THR A 68 -2.36 -8.09 -0.42
CA THR A 68 -1.62 -7.90 0.84
C THR A 68 -2.51 -8.19 2.04
N ALA A 69 -3.72 -7.62 2.05
CA ALA A 69 -4.71 -7.76 3.11
C ALA A 69 -5.10 -9.23 3.35
N LEU A 70 -5.37 -9.99 2.28
CA LEU A 70 -5.73 -11.41 2.36
C LEU A 70 -4.57 -12.25 2.93
N ALA A 71 -3.36 -12.04 2.43
CA ALA A 71 -2.18 -12.76 2.90
C ALA A 71 -1.91 -12.48 4.40
N LEU A 72 -1.89 -11.21 4.79
CA LEU A 72 -1.64 -10.82 6.18
C LEU A 72 -2.78 -11.22 7.13
N ALA A 73 -4.04 -11.13 6.69
CA ALA A 73 -5.18 -11.61 7.48
C ALA A 73 -5.08 -13.12 7.74
N GLY A 74 -4.64 -13.91 6.74
CA GLY A 74 -4.37 -15.34 6.92
C GLY A 74 -3.27 -15.61 7.97
N VAL A 75 -2.21 -14.79 7.98
CA VAL A 75 -1.16 -14.86 9.00
C VAL A 75 -1.70 -14.50 10.39
N VAL A 76 -2.42 -13.38 10.52
CA VAL A 76 -3.01 -12.91 11.79
C VAL A 76 -4.01 -13.92 12.34
N TRP A 77 -4.80 -14.58 11.49
CA TRP A 77 -5.74 -15.60 11.96
C TRP A 77 -5.00 -16.74 12.68
N ARG A 78 -3.84 -17.16 12.16
CA ARG A 78 -3.06 -18.26 12.73
C ARG A 78 -2.21 -17.86 13.94
N THR A 79 -1.69 -16.64 13.94
CA THR A 79 -0.61 -16.23 14.87
C THR A 79 -0.99 -15.07 15.79
N GLY A 80 -2.07 -14.34 15.49
CA GLY A 80 -2.50 -13.15 16.24
C GLY A 80 -1.76 -11.85 15.88
N GLY A 81 -0.67 -11.91 15.13
CA GLY A 81 0.14 -10.74 14.76
C GLY A 81 1.22 -11.04 13.73
N PHE A 82 2.05 -10.04 13.41
CA PHE A 82 3.17 -10.20 12.47
C PHE A 82 4.21 -9.10 12.62
N ASN A 83 5.45 -9.41 12.30
CA ASN A 83 6.56 -8.46 12.34
C ASN A 83 6.55 -7.48 11.14
N TRP A 84 7.34 -6.42 11.25
CA TRP A 84 7.42 -5.37 10.23
C TRP A 84 7.94 -5.89 8.88
N LEU A 85 8.88 -6.83 8.91
CA LEU A 85 9.50 -7.37 7.68
C LEU A 85 8.47 -8.13 6.85
N LEU A 86 7.61 -8.93 7.50
CA LEU A 86 6.57 -9.70 6.85
C LEU A 86 5.54 -8.77 6.19
N ALA A 87 5.18 -7.66 6.84
CA ALA A 87 4.30 -6.64 6.26
C ALA A 87 4.87 -6.08 4.94
N VAL A 88 6.14 -5.65 4.99
CA VAL A 88 6.83 -5.03 3.85
C VAL A 88 6.97 -6.03 2.70
N VAL A 89 7.47 -7.24 2.99
CA VAL A 89 7.72 -8.27 1.97
C VAL A 89 6.41 -8.70 1.29
N VAL A 90 5.35 -8.94 2.06
CA VAL A 90 4.05 -9.34 1.50
C VAL A 90 3.49 -8.25 0.59
N ALA A 91 3.60 -6.97 0.99
CA ALA A 91 3.14 -5.87 0.16
C ALA A 91 3.92 -5.69 -1.14
N ILE A 92 5.25 -5.83 -1.10
CA ILE A 92 6.11 -5.78 -2.29
C ILE A 92 5.77 -6.92 -3.25
N ILE A 93 5.60 -8.14 -2.74
CA ILE A 93 5.24 -9.31 -3.55
C ILE A 93 3.84 -9.15 -4.14
N ALA A 94 2.86 -8.72 -3.34
CA ALA A 94 1.50 -8.47 -3.81
C ALA A 94 1.45 -7.39 -4.89
N PHE A 95 2.25 -6.33 -4.74
CA PHE A 95 2.44 -5.32 -5.78
C PHE A 95 3.01 -5.91 -7.06
N ALA A 96 4.09 -6.69 -6.96
CA ALA A 96 4.73 -7.32 -8.11
C ALA A 96 3.76 -8.25 -8.85
N ILE A 97 2.98 -9.05 -8.13
CA ILE A 97 1.94 -9.92 -8.70
C ILE A 97 0.87 -9.07 -9.41
N ALA A 98 0.37 -8.01 -8.77
CA ALA A 98 -0.63 -7.13 -9.38
C ALA A 98 -0.10 -6.47 -10.66
N ALA A 99 1.17 -6.04 -10.66
CA ALA A 99 1.82 -5.42 -11.82
C ALA A 99 2.08 -6.40 -12.98
N MET A 100 2.17 -7.71 -12.72
CA MET A 100 2.29 -8.73 -13.76
C MET A 100 0.94 -9.12 -14.37
N VAL A 101 -0.12 -9.12 -13.56
CA VAL A 101 -1.46 -9.55 -13.99
C VAL A 101 -2.22 -8.43 -14.70
N LEU A 102 -1.98 -7.17 -14.30
CA LEU A 102 -2.66 -6.02 -14.86
C LEU A 102 -1.81 -5.35 -15.95
N PRO A 103 -2.37 -5.05 -17.13
CA PRO A 103 -1.65 -4.40 -18.21
C PRO A 103 -1.41 -2.93 -17.86
N LEU A 104 -0.29 -2.65 -17.22
CA LEU A 104 0.06 -1.30 -16.78
C LEU A 104 1.35 -0.86 -17.43
N ASP A 105 1.24 0.26 -18.11
CA ASP A 105 2.37 0.94 -18.73
C ASP A 105 3.15 1.74 -17.66
N LEU A 106 3.73 0.99 -16.71
CA LEU A 106 4.48 1.51 -15.56
C LEU A 106 5.90 0.96 -15.53
N ASP A 107 6.42 0.46 -16.66
CA ASP A 107 7.63 -0.36 -16.74
C ASP A 107 8.84 0.27 -16.01
N HIS A 108 8.99 1.59 -16.05
CA HIS A 108 10.08 2.30 -15.38
C HIS A 108 9.77 2.69 -13.93
N ALA A 109 8.50 2.76 -13.55
CA ALA A 109 8.05 3.18 -12.21
C ALA A 109 7.85 2.00 -11.24
N ARG A 110 7.70 0.77 -11.76
CA ARG A 110 7.39 -0.45 -10.97
C ARG A 110 8.29 -0.65 -9.73
N PRO A 111 9.63 -0.53 -9.80
CA PRO A 111 10.48 -0.75 -8.62
C PRO A 111 10.22 0.28 -7.51
N TYR A 112 10.04 1.56 -7.88
CA TYR A 112 9.78 2.65 -6.94
C TYR A 112 8.40 2.52 -6.29
N LEU A 113 7.40 2.11 -7.08
CA LEU A 113 6.04 1.89 -6.58
C LEU A 113 5.94 0.65 -5.69
N ALA A 114 6.70 -0.41 -5.99
CA ALA A 114 6.81 -1.58 -5.12
C ALA A 114 7.43 -1.20 -3.77
N PHE A 115 8.51 -0.40 -3.79
CA PHE A 115 9.11 0.13 -2.57
C PHE A 115 8.12 1.00 -1.77
N LEU A 116 7.37 1.88 -2.45
CA LEU A 116 6.31 2.68 -1.84
C LEU A 116 5.24 1.80 -1.19
N ALA A 117 4.82 0.71 -1.84
CA ALA A 117 3.87 -0.25 -1.27
C ALA A 117 4.40 -0.87 0.04
N GLY A 118 5.70 -1.18 0.09
CA GLY A 118 6.37 -1.62 1.32
C GLY A 118 6.32 -0.58 2.45
N ILE A 119 6.60 0.70 2.13
CA ILE A 119 6.49 1.80 3.11
C ILE A 119 5.05 1.95 3.61
N VAL A 120 4.07 1.97 2.69
CA VAL A 120 2.65 2.09 3.06
C VAL A 120 2.24 0.92 3.97
N ALA A 121 2.63 -0.31 3.65
CA ALA A 121 2.35 -1.46 4.50
C ALA A 121 3.00 -1.35 5.88
N LEU A 122 4.23 -0.85 5.97
CA LEU A 122 4.88 -0.58 7.24
C LEU A 122 4.08 0.44 8.09
N MET A 123 3.64 1.53 7.47
CA MET A 123 2.82 2.55 8.15
C MET A 123 1.47 2.00 8.61
N VAL A 124 0.80 1.23 7.75
CA VAL A 124 -0.48 0.58 8.08
C VAL A 124 -0.31 -0.44 9.21
N ARG A 125 0.78 -1.23 9.20
CA ARG A 125 1.11 -2.12 10.32
C ARG A 125 1.27 -1.34 11.62
N GLN A 126 1.99 -0.21 11.59
CA GLN A 126 2.21 0.58 12.79
C GLN A 126 0.89 1.08 13.38
N ALA A 127 -0.06 1.50 12.54
CA ALA A 127 -1.40 1.87 12.99
C ALA A 127 -2.15 0.68 13.62
N LEU A 128 -2.03 -0.52 13.07
CA LEU A 128 -2.65 -1.73 13.64
C LEU A 128 -2.08 -2.09 15.02
N VAL A 129 -0.76 -1.96 15.21
CA VAL A 129 -0.10 -2.18 16.50
C VAL A 129 -0.54 -1.13 17.51
N GLN A 130 -0.54 0.15 17.12
CA GLN A 130 -0.96 1.26 18.00
C GLN A 130 -2.44 1.18 18.40
N ALA A 131 -3.28 0.58 17.56
CA ALA A 131 -4.69 0.34 17.85
C ALA A 131 -4.96 -0.96 18.63
N ASP A 132 -3.91 -1.66 19.11
CA ASP A 132 -3.98 -2.96 19.79
C ASP A 132 -4.68 -4.08 18.98
N ILE A 133 -4.74 -3.93 17.65
CA ILE A 133 -5.40 -4.88 16.75
C ILE A 133 -4.51 -6.09 16.48
N ILE A 134 -3.20 -5.92 16.40
CA ILE A 134 -2.23 -7.03 16.22
C ILE A 134 -1.11 -6.95 17.25
N VAL A 135 -0.52 -8.09 17.58
CA VAL A 135 0.69 -8.17 18.43
C VAL A 135 1.96 -8.12 17.56
N GLU A 136 3.07 -7.63 18.15
CA GLU A 136 4.37 -7.50 17.48
C GLU A 136 5.04 -8.83 17.12
#